data_AF-A0A3N5NQ22-F1
#
_entry.id   AF-A0A3N5NQ22-F1
#
_cell.length_a   1.000
_cell.length_b   1.000
_cell.length_c   1.000
_cell.angle_alpha   90.00
_cell.angle_beta   90.00
_cell.angle_gamma   90.00
#
_symmetry.space_group_name_H-M   'P 1'
#
loop_
_entity.id
_entity.type
_entity.pdbx_description
1 polymer ?
#
loop_
_entity_poly.entity_id
_entity_poly.type
_entity_poly.pdbx_seq_one_letter_code
_entity_poly.pdbx_strand_id
1 'polypeptide(L)' 'MNVKTKALSEEARKLSPEDRIALIEDLQRTLVTVDPKIERAWAEEARSRLDAYRRGELEAIPFEEVIASLMKR' A
#
# COMPACT_ATOMS: atom_id res chain seq x y z
N MET A 1 15.40 -16.50 8.68
CA MET A 1 14.09 -17.07 9.04
C MET A 1 14.30 -18.27 9.94
N ASN A 2 13.49 -18.43 10.99
CA ASN A 2 13.49 -19.68 11.76
C ASN A 2 12.82 -20.81 10.95
N VAL A 3 12.96 -22.05 11.42
CA VAL A 3 12.46 -23.24 10.73
C VAL A 3 10.95 -23.17 10.46
N LYS A 4 10.17 -22.69 11.43
CA LYS A 4 8.71 -22.56 11.30
C LYS A 4 8.31 -21.52 10.26
N THR A 5 8.96 -20.34 10.26
CA THR A 5 8.70 -19.29 9.26
C THR A 5 9.05 -19.76 7.85
N LYS A 6 10.13 -20.54 7.70
CA LYS A 6 10.51 -21.11 6.40
C LYS A 6 9.46 -22.09 5.88
N ALA A 7 9.00 -23.02 6.72
CA ALA A 7 7.95 -23.98 6.35
C ALA A 7 6.63 -23.30 5.98
N LEU A 8 6.20 -22.29 6.74
CA LEU A 8 4.99 -21.51 6.41
C LEU A 8 5.13 -20.77 5.08
N SER A 9 6.32 -20.25 4.76
CA SER A 9 6.56 -19.60 3.47
C SER A 9 6.48 -20.59 2.31
N GLU A 10 7.00 -21.81 2.49
CA GLU A 10 6.92 -22.87 1.48
C GLU A 10 5.48 -23.32 1.23
N GLU A 11 4.66 -23.44 2.28
CA GLU A 11 3.22 -23.73 2.14
C GLU A 11 2.45 -22.58 1.48
N ALA A 12 2.70 -21.33 1.87
CA ALA A 12 2.05 -20.16 1.26
C ALA A 12 2.35 -20.03 -0.24
N ARG A 13 3.51 -20.52 -0.70
CA ARG A 13 3.88 -20.55 -2.13
C ARG A 13 3.14 -21.62 -2.94
N LYS A 14 2.46 -22.56 -2.30
CA LYS A 14 1.61 -23.57 -2.96
C LYS A 14 0.18 -23.08 -3.17
N LEU A 15 -0.23 -22.01 -2.47
CA LEU A 15 -1.53 -21.38 -2.64
C LEU A 15 -1.68 -20.76 -4.04
N SER A 16 -2.94 -20.64 -4.47
CA SER A 16 -3.32 -19.83 -5.61
C SER A 16 -2.81 -18.38 -5.45
N PRO A 17 -2.60 -17.64 -6.55
CA PRO A 17 -2.26 -16.21 -6.46
C PRO A 17 -3.23 -15.42 -5.58
N GLU A 18 -4.53 -15.69 -5.68
CA GLU A 18 -5.60 -15.01 -4.95
C GLU A 18 -5.52 -15.29 -3.45
N ASP A 19 -5.40 -16.56 -3.06
CA ASP A 19 -5.30 -16.95 -1.65
C ASP A 19 -3.98 -16.47 -1.02
N ARG A 20 -2.91 -16.40 -1.83
CA ARG A 20 -1.64 -15.84 -1.36
C ARG A 20 -1.75 -14.35 -1.07
N ILE A 21 -2.46 -13.59 -1.93
CA ILE A 21 -2.73 -12.16 -1.68
C ILE A 21 -3.55 -12.02 -0.40
N ALA A 22 -4.64 -12.79 -0.26
CA ALA A 22 -5.48 -12.74 0.93
C ALA A 22 -4.69 -13.03 2.23
N LEU A 23 -3.80 -14.03 2.20
CA LEU A 23 -2.94 -14.36 3.34
C LEU A 23 -1.95 -13.23 3.67
N ILE A 24 -1.35 -12.59 2.65
CA ILE A 24 -0.45 -11.46 2.86
C ILE A 24 -1.20 -10.29 3.50
N GLU A 25 -2.40 -9.96 3.01
CA GLU A 25 -3.22 -8.88 3.54
C GLU A 25 -3.61 -9.12 5.00
N ASP A 26 -4.04 -10.34 5.34
CA ASP A 26 -4.39 -10.71 6.71
C ASP A 26 -3.20 -10.56 7.67
N LEU A 27 -2.05 -11.14 7.30
CA LEU A 27 -0.83 -11.03 8.10
C LEU A 27 -0.36 -9.58 8.22
N GLN A 28 -0.41 -8.80 7.15
CA GLN A 28 0.00 -7.39 7.14
C GLN A 28 -0.86 -6.56 8.10
N ARG A 29 -2.18 -6.80 8.17
CA ARG A 29 -3.07 -6.12 9.12
C ARG A 29 -2.66 -6.33 10.57
N THR A 30 -2.07 -7.48 10.90
CA THR A 30 -1.57 -7.73 12.27
C THR A 30 -0.30 -6.95 12.61
N LEU A 31 0.49 -6.57 11.59
CA LEU A 31 1.75 -5.86 11.77
C LEU A 31 1.56 -4.34 11.88
N VAL A 32 0.43 -3.83 11.41
CA VAL A 32 0.13 -2.41 11.38
C VAL A 32 -1.04 -2.12 12.31
N THR A 33 -0.75 -1.52 13.46
CA THR A 33 -1.80 -0.86 14.24
C THR A 33 -1.97 0.56 13.71
N VAL A 34 -3.00 0.78 12.88
CA VAL A 34 -3.32 2.12 12.41
C VAL A 34 -4.10 2.83 13.51
N ASP A 35 -3.60 3.97 14.00
CA ASP A 35 -4.39 4.85 14.86
C ASP A 35 -5.59 5.37 14.03
N PRO A 36 -6.84 5.10 14.43
CA PRO A 36 -8.02 5.54 13.69
C PRO A 36 -8.06 7.06 13.45
N LYS A 37 -7.40 7.85 14.31
CA LYS A 37 -7.26 9.30 14.13
C LYS A 37 -6.33 9.64 12.96
N ILE A 38 -5.21 8.93 12.84
CA ILE A 38 -4.27 9.11 11.72
C ILE A 38 -4.95 8.68 10.42
N GLU A 39 -5.66 7.56 10.42
CA GLU A 39 -6.39 7.09 9.24
C GLU A 39 -7.43 8.10 8.77
N ARG A 40 -8.20 8.68 9.71
CA ARG A 40 -9.18 9.73 9.41
C ARG A 40 -8.52 10.97 8.84
N ALA A 41 -7.45 11.46 9.47
CA ALA A 41 -6.72 12.64 9.02
C ALA A 41 -6.14 12.44 7.61
N TRP A 42 -5.59 11.26 7.31
CA TRP A 42 -5.11 10.92 5.98
C TRP A 42 -6.24 10.88 4.94
N ALA A 43 -7.38 10.30 5.29
CA ALA A 43 -8.52 10.25 4.39
C ALA A 43 -9.08 11.65 4.10
N GLU A 44 -9.13 12.53 5.10
CA GLU A 44 -9.52 13.93 4.95
C GLU A 44 -8.54 14.69 4.04
N GLU A 45 -7.24 14.56 4.30
CA GLU A 45 -6.19 15.20 3.50
C GLU A 45 -6.21 14.72 2.05
N ALA A 46 -6.34 13.41 1.81
CA ALA A 46 -6.39 12.85 0.46
C ALA A 46 -7.59 13.39 -0.34
N ARG A 47 -8.77 13.48 0.28
CA ARG A 47 -9.96 14.08 -0.35
C ARG A 47 -9.74 15.57 -0.62
N SER A 48 -9.24 16.31 0.35
CA SER A 48 -8.95 17.75 0.23
C SER A 48 -8.03 18.04 -0.95
N ARG A 49 -6.92 17.29 -1.08
CA ARG A 49 -5.96 17.44 -2.19
C ARG A 49 -6.57 17.11 -3.54
N LEU A 50 -7.37 16.03 -3.62
CA LEU A 50 -8.03 15.65 -4.86
C LEU A 50 -9.02 16.74 -5.32
N ASP A 51 -9.76 17.33 -4.38
CA ASP A 51 -10.72 18.38 -4.70
C ASP A 51 -10.01 19.68 -5.11
N ALA A 52 -8.90 20.06 -4.45
CA ALA A 52 -8.08 21.20 -4.86
C ALA A 52 -7.49 21.01 -6.26
N TYR A 53 -6.97 19.81 -6.56
CA TYR A 53 -6.50 19.45 -7.91
C TYR A 53 -7.61 19.59 -8.96
N ARG A 54 -8.81 19.06 -8.68
CA ARG A 54 -9.97 19.15 -9.58
C ARG A 54 -10.43 20.59 -9.83
N ARG A 55 -10.23 21.49 -8.86
CA ARG A 55 -10.51 22.93 -9.01
C ARG A 55 -9.37 23.69 -9.71
N GLY A 56 -8.25 23.05 -10.00
CA GLY A 56 -7.06 23.69 -10.59
C GLY A 56 -6.24 24.51 -9.59
N GLU A 57 -6.48 24.33 -8.29
CA GLU A 57 -5.77 25.02 -7.20
C GLU A 57 -4.46 24.30 -6.80
N LEU A 58 -4.26 23.08 -7.30
CA LEU A 58 -3.09 22.26 -7.04
C LEU A 58 -2.52 21.76 -8.36
N GLU A 59 -1.23 21.96 -8.59
CA GLU A 59 -0.52 21.36 -9.72
C GLU A 59 -0.26 19.88 -9.46
N ALA A 60 -0.32 19.07 -10.52
CA ALA A 60 0.04 17.66 -10.46
C ALA A 60 1.16 17.37 -11.45
N ILE A 61 1.99 16.39 -11.10
CA ILE A 61 3.04 15.86 -11.98
C ILE A 61 2.46 14.64 -12.70
N PRO A 62 2.62 14.53 -14.03
CA PRO A 62 2.21 13.34 -14.77
C PRO A 62 2.82 12.07 -14.19
N PHE A 63 2.02 10.99 -14.14
CA PHE A 63 2.43 9.72 -13.54
C PHE A 63 3.71 9.17 -14.20
N GLU A 64 3.82 9.30 -15.51
CA GLU A 64 4.95 8.86 -16.32
C GLU A 64 6.25 9.57 -15.91
N GLU A 65 6.19 10.86 -15.59
CA GLU A 65 7.35 11.62 -15.12
C GLU A 65 7.81 11.16 -13.73
N VAL A 66 6.87 10.88 -12.83
CA VAL A 66 7.17 10.33 -11.50
C VAL A 66 7.86 8.98 -11.63
N ILE A 67 7.33 8.06 -12.43
CA ILE A 67 7.92 6.74 -12.64
C ILE A 67 9.32 6.85 -13.28
N ALA A 68 9.47 7.70 -14.30
CA ALA A 68 10.76 7.93 -14.95
C ALA A 68 11.82 8.47 -13.97
N SER A 69 11.41 9.25 -12.95
CA SER A 69 12.34 9.73 -11.92
C SER A 69 12.82 8.62 -10.97
N LEU A 70 11.97 7.65 -10.64
CA LEU A 70 12.28 6.56 -9.72
C LEU A 70 13.17 5.48 -10.36
N MET A 71 13.01 5.24 -11.66
CA MET A 71 13.76 4.22 -12.40
C MET A 71 15.18 4.66 -12.80
N LYS A 72 15.56 5.91 -12.55
CA LYS A 72 16.93 6.43 -12.78
C LYS A 72 17.91 6.13 -11.63
N ARG A 73 17.50 5.33 -10.65
CA ARG A 73 18.29 4.93 -9.48
C ARG A 73 18.88 3.54 -9.64
#